data_AF-F8L6J8-F1
#
_entry.id   AF-F8L6J8-F1
#
_cell.length_a   1.000
_cell.length_b   1.000
_cell.length_c   1.000
_cell.angle_alpha   90.00
_cell.angle_beta   90.00
_cell.angle_gamma   90.00
#
_symmetry.space_group_name_H-M   'P 1'
#
loop_
_entity.id
_entity.type
_entity.pdbx_description
1 polymer ?
#
loop_
_entity_poly.entity_id
_entity_poly.type
_entity_poly.pdbx_seq_one_letter_code
_entity_poly.pdbx_strand_id
1 'polypeptide(L)'
;MLQKICPAPLRDAYSAYQQKGVSDPEFKKIMMRLSLVATQWFIANQTGLPLPAIAVTGSILSVPSAGIGIGSYLLYEAVTNIFSETVLSLGYAVAGWALIEYSDRFAMGLLESLFVETKKPEKPDSKTGEISQEDPIALDFSDPERGVFGAKTIVDSGKLGTQEVVEFFYSKNDTGNNAKAQGPKLTYGGKQQFEYEIFANTAEGEVEIDGIKWKTREHYYQAHKFKEDSPTYKAILACEGEFAAPGTLRIKIKQDKYKGDLLEGRTAIENFATLRKANLEFFKQNKGARELLLSTGKAPIIERNNHPDAWGITFNPGEIKYEEKGMRINRNQQGLILMLVREELSK
;
A
#
# COMPACT_ATOMS: atom_id res chain seq x y z
N MET A 1 -12.43 37.40 17.94
CA MET A 1 -13.45 36.81 18.83
C MET A 1 -12.84 35.76 19.77
N LEU A 2 -12.14 34.74 19.25
CA LEU A 2 -11.49 33.68 20.05
C LEU A 2 -10.47 34.18 21.10
N GLN A 3 -9.69 35.22 20.81
CA GLN A 3 -8.73 35.81 21.77
C GLN A 3 -9.38 36.33 23.07
N LYS A 4 -10.67 36.72 23.05
CA LYS A 4 -11.34 37.26 24.25
C LYS A 4 -11.93 36.18 25.16
N ILE A 5 -12.03 34.94 24.69
CA ILE A 5 -12.80 33.87 25.33
C ILE A 5 -11.88 32.69 25.72
N CYS A 6 -10.70 32.56 25.10
CA CYS A 6 -9.75 31.51 25.45
C CYS A 6 -8.92 31.83 26.71
N PRO A 7 -8.65 30.81 27.56
CA PRO A 7 -7.66 30.87 28.63
C PRO A 7 -6.28 31.28 28.11
N ALA A 8 -5.47 31.96 28.94
CA ALA A 8 -4.15 32.48 28.55
C ALA A 8 -3.24 31.45 27.85
N PRO A 9 -3.13 30.18 28.31
CA PRO A 9 -2.25 29.19 27.66
C PRO A 9 -2.62 28.89 26.19
N LEU A 10 -3.92 28.90 25.85
CA LEU A 10 -4.42 28.69 24.49
C LEU A 10 -4.18 29.90 23.59
N ARG A 11 -4.22 31.11 24.17
CA ARG A 11 -3.96 32.36 23.47
C ARG A 11 -2.48 32.49 23.10
N ASP A 12 -1.60 32.08 24.01
CA ASP A 12 -0.15 32.10 23.80
C ASP A 12 0.27 31.08 22.74
N ALA A 13 -0.33 29.88 22.77
CA ALA A 13 -0.14 28.85 21.74
C ALA A 13 -0.61 29.34 20.35
N TYR A 14 -1.75 30.02 20.26
CA TYR A 14 -2.26 30.58 18.99
C TYR A 14 -1.39 31.72 18.46
N SER A 15 -0.83 32.54 19.35
CA SER A 15 0.10 33.61 18.96
C SER A 15 1.43 33.03 18.46
N ALA A 16 1.91 31.95 19.08
CA ALA A 16 3.05 31.18 18.60
C ALA A 16 2.79 30.53 17.22
N TYR A 17 1.55 30.10 16.94
CA TYR A 17 1.14 29.59 15.61
C TYR A 17 1.25 30.65 14.51
N GLN A 18 0.87 31.90 14.78
CA GLN A 18 1.02 32.97 13.80
C GLN A 18 2.48 33.32 13.51
N GLN A 19 3.40 33.04 14.43
CA GLN A 19 4.82 33.39 14.29
C GLN A 19 5.67 32.29 13.65
N LYS A 20 5.38 30.99 13.87
CA LYS A 20 6.26 29.88 13.47
C LYS A 20 5.99 29.26 12.11
N GLY A 21 4.84 29.54 11.49
CA GLY A 21 4.48 28.95 10.19
C GLY A 21 4.05 27.48 10.28
N VAL A 22 3.24 27.05 9.30
CA VAL A 22 2.38 25.85 9.35
C VAL A 22 3.11 24.53 9.09
N SER A 23 4.43 24.54 8.86
CA SER A 23 5.16 23.38 8.31
C SER A 23 5.73 22.39 9.32
N ASP A 24 5.67 22.67 10.64
CA ASP A 24 6.19 21.75 11.67
C ASP A 24 5.14 20.67 12.05
N PRO A 25 5.39 19.37 11.78
CA PRO A 25 4.46 18.28 12.07
C PRO A 25 4.16 18.09 13.56
N GLU A 26 5.14 18.27 14.43
CA GLU A 26 4.94 18.13 15.89
C GLU A 26 4.08 19.28 16.42
N PHE A 27 4.27 20.48 15.86
CA PHE A 27 3.46 21.64 16.19
C PHE A 27 2.00 21.50 15.71
N LYS A 28 1.77 20.91 14.52
CA LYS A 28 0.42 20.58 14.01
C LYS A 28 -0.32 19.61 14.94
N LYS A 29 0.39 18.59 15.44
CA LYS A 29 -0.12 17.60 16.40
C LYS A 29 -0.52 18.26 17.73
N ILE A 30 0.28 19.20 18.25
CA ILE A 30 -0.05 19.97 19.46
C ILE A 30 -1.30 20.82 19.25
N MET A 31 -1.42 21.51 18.11
CA MET A 31 -2.58 22.36 17.83
C MET A 31 -3.89 21.58 17.69
N MET A 32 -3.85 20.38 17.10
CA MET A 32 -5.02 19.49 17.02
C MET A 32 -5.47 19.01 18.40
N ARG A 33 -4.53 18.72 19.31
CA ARG A 33 -4.86 18.35 20.69
C ARG A 33 -5.49 19.53 21.44
N LEU A 34 -4.95 20.73 21.25
CA LEU A 34 -5.48 21.95 21.87
C LEU A 34 -6.89 22.32 21.36
N SER A 35 -7.18 22.14 20.07
CA SER A 35 -8.51 22.40 19.51
C SER A 35 -9.56 21.40 20.01
N LEU A 36 -9.16 20.14 20.18
CA LEU A 36 -10.03 19.11 20.76
C LEU A 36 -10.38 19.43 22.22
N VAL A 37 -9.38 19.82 23.03
CA VAL A 37 -9.59 20.23 24.42
C VAL A 37 -10.47 21.48 24.52
N ALA A 38 -10.24 22.48 23.65
CA ALA A 38 -11.05 23.69 23.61
C ALA A 38 -12.52 23.40 23.23
N THR A 39 -12.73 22.45 22.31
CA THR A 39 -14.08 22.01 21.89
C THR A 39 -14.79 21.28 23.03
N GLN A 40 -14.10 20.36 23.72
CA GLN A 40 -14.63 19.67 24.90
C GLN A 40 -15.00 20.65 26.01
N TRP A 41 -14.14 21.64 26.28
CA TRP A 41 -14.41 22.70 27.26
C TRP A 41 -15.61 23.56 26.88
N PHE A 42 -15.74 23.95 25.61
CA PHE A 42 -16.87 24.74 25.14
C PHE A 42 -18.20 23.97 25.29
N ILE A 43 -18.23 22.70 24.92
CA ILE A 43 -19.39 21.83 25.09
C ILE A 43 -19.75 21.70 26.57
N ALA A 44 -18.75 21.58 27.46
CA ALA A 44 -18.97 21.56 28.89
C ALA A 44 -19.70 22.78 29.40
N ASN A 45 -19.23 23.94 28.99
CA ASN A 45 -19.76 25.21 29.47
C ASN A 45 -21.17 25.50 28.92
N GLN A 46 -21.51 25.00 27.72
CA GLN A 46 -22.83 25.22 27.11
C GLN A 46 -23.88 24.23 27.57
N THR A 47 -23.49 22.99 27.89
CA THR A 47 -24.44 21.91 28.22
C THR A 47 -24.62 21.69 29.72
N GLY A 48 -23.73 22.25 30.55
CA GLY A 48 -23.74 22.04 32.00
C GLY A 48 -23.37 20.60 32.40
N LEU A 49 -22.94 19.77 31.45
CA LEU A 49 -22.51 18.41 31.72
C LEU A 49 -21.15 18.42 32.44
N PRO A 50 -20.91 17.50 33.39
CA PRO A 50 -19.60 17.39 34.02
C PRO A 50 -18.58 16.88 32.99
N LEU A 51 -17.33 17.37 33.07
CA LEU A 51 -16.25 17.02 32.13
C LEU A 51 -16.12 15.51 31.80
N PRO A 52 -16.29 14.58 32.76
CA PRO A 52 -16.28 13.14 32.48
C PRO A 52 -17.41 12.68 31.53
N ALA A 53 -18.61 13.25 31.64
CA ALA A 53 -19.73 12.92 30.76
C ALA A 53 -19.47 13.43 29.33
N ILE A 54 -18.80 14.57 29.18
CA ILE A 54 -18.45 15.13 27.87
C ILE A 54 -17.25 14.43 27.25
N ALA A 55 -16.31 13.96 28.05
CA ALA A 55 -15.27 13.05 27.58
C ALA A 55 -15.94 11.82 26.95
N VAL A 56 -16.90 11.18 27.63
CA VAL A 56 -17.69 10.05 27.11
C VAL A 56 -18.55 10.43 25.89
N THR A 57 -19.09 11.64 25.82
CA THR A 57 -19.92 12.07 24.67
C THR A 57 -19.05 12.42 23.44
N GLY A 58 -17.89 13.05 23.66
CA GLY A 58 -16.88 13.29 22.62
C GLY A 58 -16.21 12.00 22.15
N SER A 59 -16.10 11.01 23.04
CA SER A 59 -15.74 9.62 22.76
C SER A 59 -16.73 8.90 21.85
N ILE A 60 -18.03 9.17 21.96
CA ILE A 60 -19.04 8.54 21.09
C ILE A 60 -19.02 9.15 19.68
N LEU A 61 -18.65 10.43 19.55
CA LEU A 61 -18.64 11.14 18.26
C LEU A 61 -17.35 10.96 17.45
N SER A 62 -16.31 10.38 18.04
CA SER A 62 -15.19 9.83 17.28
C SER A 62 -14.72 8.52 17.92
N VAL A 63 -14.87 7.44 17.16
CA VAL A 63 -14.47 6.06 17.52
C VAL A 63 -13.11 5.97 18.25
N PRO A 64 -12.07 6.77 17.91
CA PRO A 64 -10.81 6.73 18.64
C PRO A 64 -10.89 7.25 20.09
N SER A 65 -11.74 8.23 20.39
CA SER A 65 -11.78 8.79 21.76
C SER A 65 -12.57 7.90 22.74
N ALA A 66 -13.43 7.00 22.26
CA ALA A 66 -14.07 5.98 23.08
C ALA A 66 -13.07 5.00 23.70
N GLY A 67 -12.11 4.50 22.94
CA GLY A 67 -11.11 3.58 23.49
C GLY A 67 -10.14 4.27 24.47
N ILE A 68 -9.82 5.55 24.26
CA ILE A 68 -9.06 6.35 25.24
C ILE A 68 -9.87 6.56 26.52
N GLY A 69 -11.16 6.89 26.41
CA GLY A 69 -12.03 7.11 27.58
C GLY A 69 -12.22 5.83 28.40
N ILE A 70 -12.53 4.72 27.74
CA ILE A 70 -12.68 3.41 28.39
C ILE A 70 -11.34 2.96 28.98
N GLY A 71 -10.24 3.09 28.24
CA GLY A 71 -8.93 2.68 28.74
C GLY A 71 -8.44 3.51 29.94
N SER A 72 -8.72 4.83 29.94
CA SER A 72 -8.42 5.71 31.08
C SER A 72 -9.27 5.37 32.31
N TYR A 73 -10.54 5.01 32.11
CA TYR A 73 -11.44 4.58 33.19
C TYR A 73 -10.98 3.26 33.82
N LEU A 74 -10.61 2.27 33.00
CA LEU A 74 -10.08 1.00 33.50
C LEU A 74 -8.75 1.20 34.25
N LEU A 75 -7.87 2.07 33.77
CA LEU A 75 -6.63 2.41 34.48
C LEU A 75 -6.91 3.12 35.82
N TYR A 76 -7.93 3.97 35.89
CA TYR A 76 -8.38 4.62 37.13
C TYR A 76 -8.93 3.60 38.14
N GLU A 77 -9.77 2.65 37.70
CA GLU A 77 -10.28 1.54 38.52
C GLU A 77 -9.12 0.65 39.02
N ALA A 78 -8.10 0.42 38.19
CA ALA A 78 -6.90 -0.32 38.59
C ALA A 78 -6.12 0.37 39.71
N VAL A 79 -5.96 1.69 39.64
CA VAL A 79 -5.22 2.47 40.64
C VAL A 79 -5.99 2.59 41.94
N THR A 80 -7.32 2.71 41.88
CA THR A 80 -8.18 2.86 43.07
C THR A 80 -8.44 1.54 43.79
N ASN A 81 -8.44 0.41 43.09
CA ASN A 81 -8.62 -0.93 43.68
C ASN A 81 -7.31 -1.67 43.99
N ILE A 82 -6.16 -1.02 43.83
CA ILE A 82 -4.84 -1.66 43.97
C ILE A 82 -4.58 -2.25 45.38
N PHE A 83 -5.31 -1.76 46.39
CA PHE A 83 -5.20 -2.20 47.77
C PHE A 83 -6.20 -3.31 48.17
N SER A 84 -7.20 -3.63 47.34
CA SER A 84 -8.21 -4.67 47.63
C SER A 84 -8.02 -5.92 46.77
N GLU A 85 -7.72 -5.78 45.47
CA GLU A 85 -7.56 -6.93 44.57
C GLU A 85 -6.48 -6.69 43.50
N THR A 86 -5.26 -7.16 43.78
CA THR A 86 -4.07 -6.94 42.94
C THR A 86 -4.17 -7.56 41.54
N VAL A 87 -4.79 -8.74 41.41
CA VAL A 87 -4.91 -9.44 40.11
C VAL A 87 -5.92 -8.74 39.19
N LEU A 88 -7.06 -8.31 39.73
CA LEU A 88 -8.08 -7.61 38.97
C LEU A 88 -7.58 -6.23 38.51
N SER A 89 -6.84 -5.54 39.38
CA SER A 89 -6.19 -4.26 39.07
C SER A 89 -5.17 -4.38 37.94
N LEU A 90 -4.37 -5.45 37.92
CA LEU A 90 -3.43 -5.71 36.83
C LEU A 90 -4.17 -5.99 35.50
N GLY A 91 -5.28 -6.72 35.54
CA GLY A 91 -6.12 -6.98 34.37
C GLY A 91 -6.70 -5.69 33.77
N TYR A 92 -7.20 -4.79 34.61
CA TYR A 92 -7.70 -3.48 34.17
C TYR A 92 -6.61 -2.58 33.59
N ALA A 93 -5.41 -2.58 34.17
CA ALA A 93 -4.28 -1.81 33.65
C ALA A 93 -3.84 -2.27 32.25
N VAL A 94 -3.74 -3.58 32.03
CA VAL A 94 -3.36 -4.17 30.72
C VAL A 94 -4.44 -3.90 29.66
N ALA A 95 -5.71 -4.12 30.00
CA ALA A 95 -6.82 -3.86 29.09
C ALA A 95 -6.93 -2.38 28.73
N GLY A 96 -6.74 -1.49 29.71
CA GLY A 96 -6.78 -0.05 29.49
C GLY A 96 -5.64 0.44 28.60
N TRP A 97 -4.42 -0.05 28.81
CA TRP A 97 -3.27 0.28 27.97
C TRP A 97 -3.45 -0.16 26.52
N ALA A 98 -3.91 -1.40 26.31
CA ALA A 98 -4.15 -1.94 24.97
C ALA A 98 -5.21 -1.14 24.19
N LEU A 99 -6.28 -0.70 24.86
CA LEU A 99 -7.33 0.13 24.26
C LEU A 99 -6.83 1.53 23.88
N ILE A 100 -5.97 2.14 24.71
CA ILE A 100 -5.34 3.43 24.40
C ILE A 100 -4.42 3.30 23.18
N GLU A 101 -3.58 2.28 23.14
CA GLU A 101 -2.63 2.06 22.04
C GLU A 101 -3.36 1.76 20.71
N TYR A 102 -4.41 0.93 20.74
CA TYR A 102 -5.24 0.66 19.58
C TYR A 102 -5.92 1.93 19.05
N SER A 103 -6.44 2.75 19.97
CA SER A 103 -7.13 3.99 19.63
C SER A 103 -6.19 5.04 19.05
N ASP A 104 -4.97 5.15 19.56
CA ASP A 104 -3.96 6.09 19.05
C ASP A 104 -3.54 5.72 17.62
N ARG A 105 -3.31 4.42 17.35
CA ARG A 105 -3.01 3.93 16.00
C ARG A 105 -4.16 4.18 15.02
N PHE A 106 -5.40 3.94 15.45
CA PHE A 106 -6.58 4.18 14.63
C PHE A 106 -6.83 5.68 14.39
N ALA A 107 -6.67 6.52 15.42
CA ALA A 107 -6.80 7.98 15.31
C ALA A 107 -5.78 8.54 14.32
N MET A 108 -4.52 8.13 14.43
CA MET A 108 -3.47 8.62 13.54
C MET A 108 -3.71 8.21 12.08
N GLY A 109 -4.13 6.98 11.83
CA GLY A 109 -4.50 6.54 10.47
C GLY A 109 -5.71 7.31 9.89
N LEU A 110 -6.72 7.59 10.72
CA LEU A 110 -7.88 8.38 10.29
C LEU A 110 -7.52 9.86 10.05
N LEU A 111 -6.71 10.46 10.93
CA LEU A 111 -6.28 11.84 10.79
C LEU A 111 -5.36 12.03 9.58
N GLU A 112 -4.47 11.08 9.31
CA GLU A 112 -3.69 11.07 8.07
C GLU A 112 -4.62 11.02 6.84
N SER A 113 -5.69 10.21 6.87
CA SER A 113 -6.67 10.18 5.77
C SER A 113 -7.49 11.47 5.60
N LEU A 114 -7.71 12.23 6.68
CA LEU A 114 -8.51 13.46 6.67
C LEU A 114 -7.69 14.74 6.41
N PHE A 115 -6.37 14.71 6.66
CA PHE A 115 -5.48 15.86 6.55
C PHE A 115 -4.46 15.77 5.41
N VAL A 116 -4.53 14.74 4.56
CA VAL A 116 -4.00 14.82 3.18
C VAL A 116 -4.81 15.90 2.46
N GLU A 117 -4.17 17.03 2.19
CA GLU A 117 -4.80 18.15 1.47
C GLU A 117 -5.31 17.66 0.12
N THR A 118 -6.62 17.48 0.00
CA THR A 118 -7.27 17.50 -1.31
C THR A 118 -7.11 18.93 -1.84
N LYS A 119 -6.11 19.15 -2.71
CA LYS A 119 -6.04 20.36 -3.53
C LYS A 119 -7.41 20.54 -4.20
N LYS A 120 -8.09 21.63 -3.86
CA LYS A 120 -9.32 22.02 -4.55
C LYS A 120 -8.96 22.37 -5.99
N PRO A 121 -9.69 21.90 -7.00
CA PRO A 121 -9.43 22.30 -8.38
C PRO A 121 -9.74 23.79 -8.52
N GLU A 122 -8.70 24.60 -8.76
CA GLU A 122 -8.88 25.98 -9.17
C GLU A 122 -9.55 26.03 -10.55
N LYS A 123 -10.50 26.94 -10.70
CA LYS A 123 -11.13 27.21 -12.00
C LYS A 123 -10.05 27.71 -12.97
N PRO A 124 -10.06 27.26 -14.24
CA PRO A 124 -9.05 27.67 -15.19
C PRO A 124 -9.25 29.14 -15.56
N ASP A 125 -8.35 30.00 -15.08
CA ASP A 125 -8.20 31.34 -15.64
C ASP A 125 -7.49 31.22 -16.99
N SER A 126 -8.19 31.70 -18.02
CA SER A 126 -7.66 31.78 -19.37
C SER A 126 -6.56 32.83 -19.44
N LYS A 127 -5.29 32.40 -19.42
CA LYS A 127 -4.17 33.06 -20.13
C LYS A 127 -2.88 32.27 -20.01
N THR A 128 -2.42 31.81 -21.18
CA THR A 128 -1.02 31.64 -21.60
C THR A 128 -0.01 30.98 -20.64
N GLY A 129 0.23 29.69 -20.92
CA GLY A 129 1.57 29.12 -21.10
C GLY A 129 2.46 28.97 -19.86
N GLU A 130 2.32 27.86 -19.15
CA GLU A 130 3.43 27.02 -18.64
C GLU A 130 2.84 25.73 -18.05
N ILE A 131 3.34 24.58 -18.52
CA ILE A 131 2.89 23.25 -18.10
C ILE A 131 3.65 22.89 -16.82
N SER A 132 2.99 23.00 -15.65
CA SER A 132 3.51 22.41 -14.42
C SER A 132 3.10 20.94 -14.33
N GLN A 133 4.07 20.10 -13.99
CA GLN A 133 3.93 18.67 -13.72
C GLN A 133 3.13 18.47 -12.42
N GLU A 134 1.89 17.98 -12.50
CA GLU A 134 1.23 17.33 -11.36
C GLU A 134 1.42 15.81 -11.47
N ASP A 135 1.81 15.18 -10.35
CA ASP A 135 2.08 13.75 -10.25
C ASP A 135 0.83 12.93 -10.59
N PRO A 136 0.92 11.97 -11.54
CA PRO A 136 -0.18 11.11 -11.84
C PRO A 136 -0.28 9.99 -10.79
N ILE A 137 -1.44 9.95 -10.13
CA ILE A 137 -2.00 8.80 -9.42
C ILE A 137 -1.40 8.51 -8.03
N ALA A 138 -1.92 9.20 -7.01
CA ALA A 138 -1.95 8.67 -5.65
C ALA A 138 -2.94 7.48 -5.59
N LEU A 139 -2.48 6.27 -5.93
CA LEU A 139 -3.28 5.06 -5.75
C LEU A 139 -3.46 4.79 -4.25
N ASP A 140 -4.71 4.85 -3.81
CA ASP A 140 -5.08 4.38 -2.49
C ASP A 140 -4.91 2.85 -2.43
N PHE A 141 -3.76 2.40 -1.94
CA PHE A 141 -3.49 0.98 -1.70
C PHE A 141 -4.33 0.42 -0.53
N SER A 142 -5.05 1.26 0.22
CA SER A 142 -5.74 0.90 1.46
C SER A 142 -7.06 0.15 1.25
N ASP A 143 -7.75 0.35 0.11
CA ASP A 143 -9.08 -0.24 -0.15
C ASP A 143 -9.02 -1.41 -1.16
N PRO A 144 -9.33 -2.67 -0.76
CA PRO A 144 -9.42 -3.82 -1.67
C PRO A 144 -10.60 -3.79 -2.64
N GLU A 145 -11.65 -3.04 -2.33
CA GLU A 145 -12.86 -2.93 -3.16
C GLU A 145 -12.87 -1.65 -3.99
N ARG A 146 -12.21 -0.58 -3.53
CA ARG A 146 -12.06 0.69 -4.25
C ARG A 146 -10.67 0.86 -4.84
N GLY A 147 -10.42 0.08 -5.88
CA GLY A 147 -9.48 0.44 -6.93
C GLY A 147 -10.12 0.11 -8.27
N VAL A 148 -9.85 0.90 -9.30
CA VAL A 148 -10.28 0.63 -10.69
C VAL A 148 -9.81 -0.77 -11.17
N PHE A 149 -8.92 -1.41 -10.42
CA PHE A 149 -8.33 -2.71 -10.73
C PHE A 149 -8.45 -3.76 -9.60
N GLY A 150 -9.37 -3.60 -8.65
CA GLY A 150 -9.65 -4.63 -7.65
C GLY A 150 -10.23 -5.90 -8.30
N ALA A 151 -9.81 -7.09 -7.84
CA ALA A 151 -10.22 -8.36 -8.42
C ALA A 151 -11.75 -8.50 -8.51
N LYS A 152 -12.48 -8.10 -7.47
CA LYS A 152 -13.95 -8.05 -7.45
C LYS A 152 -14.52 -7.19 -8.58
N THR A 153 -14.07 -5.94 -8.67
CA THR A 153 -14.51 -4.98 -9.69
C THR A 153 -14.27 -5.48 -11.10
N ILE A 154 -13.11 -6.09 -11.36
CA ILE A 154 -12.77 -6.63 -12.67
C ILE A 154 -13.62 -7.87 -12.98
N VAL A 155 -13.77 -8.79 -12.02
CA VAL A 155 -14.59 -10.00 -12.18
C VAL A 155 -16.07 -9.65 -12.40
N ASP A 156 -16.62 -8.80 -11.55
CA ASP A 156 -18.03 -8.38 -11.59
C ASP A 156 -18.34 -7.56 -12.85
N SER A 157 -17.35 -6.88 -13.43
CA SER A 157 -17.53 -6.15 -14.69
C SER A 157 -17.75 -7.05 -15.91
N GLY A 158 -17.42 -8.35 -15.83
CA GLY A 158 -17.50 -9.28 -16.95
C GLY A 158 -16.51 -8.98 -18.09
N LYS A 159 -15.56 -8.06 -17.90
CA LYS A 159 -14.61 -7.62 -18.94
C LYS A 159 -13.45 -8.59 -19.16
N LEU A 160 -13.29 -9.57 -18.29
CA LEU A 160 -12.25 -10.59 -18.39
C LEU A 160 -12.42 -11.47 -19.63
N GLY A 161 -11.30 -11.80 -20.29
CA GLY A 161 -11.33 -12.56 -21.55
C GLY A 161 -11.98 -11.80 -22.71
N THR A 162 -12.21 -10.48 -22.56
CA THR A 162 -12.61 -9.59 -23.64
C THR A 162 -11.41 -8.78 -24.13
N GLN A 163 -11.56 -8.09 -25.28
CA GLN A 163 -10.54 -7.16 -25.77
C GLN A 163 -10.43 -5.86 -24.94
N GLU A 164 -11.29 -5.68 -23.93
CA GLU A 164 -11.27 -4.48 -23.08
C GLU A 164 -10.15 -4.50 -22.04
N VAL A 165 -9.53 -5.67 -21.79
CA VAL A 165 -8.43 -5.83 -20.84
C VAL A 165 -7.28 -6.60 -21.47
N VAL A 166 -6.05 -6.26 -21.10
CA VAL A 166 -4.84 -6.97 -21.50
C VAL A 166 -4.45 -7.93 -20.39
N GLU A 167 -4.46 -9.22 -20.68
CA GLU A 167 -4.16 -10.28 -19.72
C GLU A 167 -2.80 -10.91 -20.04
N PHE A 168 -2.02 -11.25 -19.02
CA PHE A 168 -0.80 -12.05 -19.11
C PHE A 168 -0.69 -12.98 -17.91
N PHE A 169 0.20 -13.98 -17.96
CA PHE A 169 0.37 -14.97 -16.89
C PHE A 169 1.77 -14.88 -16.29
N TYR A 170 1.89 -15.10 -14.98
CA TYR A 170 3.19 -15.13 -14.29
C TYR A 170 4.13 -16.20 -14.86
N SER A 171 3.62 -17.39 -15.21
CA SER A 171 4.41 -18.47 -15.81
C SER A 171 3.60 -19.26 -16.84
N LYS A 172 4.29 -19.88 -17.81
CA LYS A 172 3.67 -20.84 -18.75
C LYS A 172 2.96 -21.98 -18.03
N ASN A 173 3.45 -22.39 -16.86
CA ASN A 173 2.84 -23.45 -16.06
C ASN A 173 1.55 -22.99 -15.38
N ASP A 174 1.32 -21.68 -15.26
CA ASP A 174 0.12 -21.10 -14.67
C ASP A 174 -1.03 -20.98 -15.69
N THR A 175 -0.80 -21.39 -16.94
CA THR A 175 -1.77 -21.27 -18.03
C THR A 175 -2.95 -22.25 -17.90
N GLY A 176 -2.77 -23.44 -17.32
CA GLY A 176 -3.83 -24.42 -17.01
C GLY A 176 -4.97 -24.50 -18.05
N ASN A 177 -6.23 -24.59 -17.59
CA ASN A 177 -7.43 -24.44 -18.44
C ASN A 177 -7.70 -22.98 -18.88
N ASN A 178 -6.96 -22.02 -18.35
CA ASN A 178 -7.16 -20.58 -18.51
C ASN A 178 -6.46 -20.01 -19.76
N ALA A 179 -5.59 -20.81 -20.40
CA ALA A 179 -4.92 -20.51 -21.67
C ALA A 179 -5.87 -20.10 -22.80
N LYS A 180 -7.17 -20.43 -22.69
CA LYS A 180 -8.20 -20.10 -23.68
C LYS A 180 -8.55 -18.60 -23.74
N ALA A 181 -8.28 -17.82 -22.68
CA ALA A 181 -8.68 -16.41 -22.60
C ALA A 181 -7.80 -15.44 -23.41
N GLN A 182 -6.59 -15.86 -23.80
CA GLN A 182 -5.65 -14.96 -24.48
C GLN A 182 -5.70 -15.01 -26.01
N GLY A 183 -6.47 -15.94 -26.59
CA GLY A 183 -6.37 -16.24 -28.01
C GLY A 183 -4.98 -16.80 -28.33
N PRO A 184 -4.77 -18.13 -28.37
CA PRO A 184 -3.48 -18.68 -28.79
C PRO A 184 -3.07 -18.11 -30.15
N LYS A 185 -1.94 -17.39 -30.23
CA LYS A 185 -1.22 -17.26 -31.51
C LYS A 185 -0.55 -18.61 -31.75
N LEU A 186 -1.20 -19.44 -32.56
CA LEU A 186 -0.58 -20.64 -33.11
C LEU A 186 0.55 -20.20 -34.03
N THR A 187 1.77 -20.51 -33.65
CA THR A 187 2.94 -20.34 -34.53
C THR A 187 3.15 -21.59 -35.39
N TYR A 188 3.85 -21.42 -36.52
CA TYR A 188 4.21 -22.54 -37.40
C TYR A 188 5.03 -23.57 -36.60
N GLY A 189 4.48 -24.79 -36.45
CA GLY A 189 5.06 -25.83 -35.58
C GLY A 189 4.30 -26.14 -34.28
N GLY A 190 3.09 -25.59 -34.09
CA GLY A 190 2.17 -26.02 -33.02
C GLY A 190 2.51 -25.52 -31.61
N LYS A 191 3.46 -24.57 -31.47
CA LYS A 191 3.72 -23.90 -30.20
C LYS A 191 2.74 -22.76 -29.99
N GLN A 192 2.03 -22.79 -28.88
CA GLN A 192 1.19 -21.71 -28.39
C GLN A 192 2.08 -20.58 -27.85
N GLN A 193 2.04 -19.41 -28.47
CA GLN A 193 2.63 -18.18 -27.93
C GLN A 193 1.52 -17.27 -27.38
N PHE A 194 1.76 -16.72 -26.20
CA PHE A 194 0.92 -15.71 -25.57
C PHE A 194 1.50 -14.35 -25.91
N GLU A 195 0.68 -13.47 -26.50
CA GLU A 195 1.13 -12.18 -27.05
C GLU A 195 1.80 -11.30 -25.98
N TYR A 196 1.33 -11.36 -24.75
CA TYR A 196 1.78 -10.53 -23.64
C TYR A 196 2.69 -11.26 -22.64
N GLU A 197 3.27 -12.41 -23.00
CA GLU A 197 4.17 -13.17 -22.11
C GLU A 197 5.32 -12.30 -21.56
N ILE A 198 5.83 -11.37 -22.38
CA ILE A 198 6.92 -10.46 -22.00
C ILE A 198 6.54 -9.49 -20.86
N PHE A 199 5.28 -9.41 -20.44
CA PHE A 199 4.87 -8.61 -19.29
C PHE A 199 5.16 -9.30 -17.95
N ALA A 200 5.33 -10.62 -17.94
CA ALA A 200 5.73 -11.36 -16.76
C ALA A 200 7.19 -11.06 -16.38
N ASN A 201 7.48 -10.87 -15.09
CA ASN A 201 8.85 -10.60 -14.64
C ASN A 201 9.81 -11.77 -14.85
N THR A 202 9.25 -12.97 -15.01
CA THR A 202 10.00 -14.19 -15.31
C THR A 202 10.33 -14.35 -16.80
N ALA A 203 9.71 -13.54 -17.66
CA ALA A 203 9.98 -13.59 -19.10
C ALA A 203 11.45 -13.30 -19.37
N GLU A 204 12.01 -14.03 -20.33
CA GLU A 204 13.40 -13.86 -20.74
C GLU A 204 13.62 -12.47 -21.34
N GLY A 205 14.71 -11.85 -20.94
CA GLY A 205 15.13 -10.55 -21.45
C GLY A 205 16.06 -9.87 -20.45
N GLU A 206 17.31 -9.72 -20.87
CA GLU A 206 18.35 -9.07 -20.06
C GLU A 206 17.99 -7.59 -19.82
N VAL A 207 18.30 -7.12 -18.62
CA VAL A 207 18.18 -5.71 -18.25
C VAL A 207 19.39 -5.32 -17.42
N GLU A 208 19.97 -4.17 -17.73
CA GLU A 208 21.01 -3.56 -16.91
C GLU A 208 20.38 -2.57 -15.94
N ILE A 209 20.60 -2.74 -14.64
CA ILE A 209 20.07 -1.86 -13.59
C ILE A 209 21.22 -1.52 -12.66
N ASP A 210 21.50 -0.23 -12.48
CA ASP A 210 22.62 0.28 -11.68
C ASP A 210 23.99 -0.29 -12.11
N GLY A 211 24.19 -0.48 -13.42
CA GLY A 211 25.41 -1.05 -14.00
C GLY A 211 25.55 -2.57 -13.84
N ILE A 212 24.54 -3.24 -13.28
CA ILE A 212 24.53 -4.70 -13.10
C ILE A 212 23.56 -5.32 -14.11
N LYS A 213 24.02 -6.33 -14.85
CA LYS A 213 23.20 -7.09 -15.80
C LYS A 213 22.43 -8.20 -15.10
N TRP A 214 21.12 -8.21 -15.30
CA TRP A 214 20.21 -9.19 -14.74
C TRP A 214 19.56 -9.98 -15.86
N LYS A 215 19.57 -11.31 -15.74
CA LYS A 215 18.98 -12.22 -16.73
C LYS A 215 17.48 -11.99 -16.94
N THR A 216 16.76 -11.67 -15.86
CA THR A 216 15.36 -11.24 -15.91
C THR A 216 15.07 -10.27 -14.76
N ARG A 217 13.92 -9.57 -14.85
CA ARG A 217 13.39 -8.73 -13.76
C ARG A 217 13.14 -9.52 -12.48
N GLU A 218 12.75 -10.79 -12.60
CA GLU A 218 12.59 -11.69 -11.44
C GLU A 218 13.91 -11.90 -10.69
N HIS A 219 15.05 -12.07 -11.39
CA HIS A 219 16.35 -12.21 -10.73
C HIS A 219 16.71 -10.95 -9.95
N TYR A 220 16.53 -9.77 -10.56
CA TYR A 220 16.70 -8.48 -9.88
C TYR A 220 15.83 -8.40 -8.62
N TYR A 221 14.52 -8.63 -8.76
CA TYR A 221 13.56 -8.50 -7.67
C TYR A 221 13.84 -9.47 -6.51
N GLN A 222 14.14 -10.74 -6.81
CA GLN A 222 14.43 -11.72 -5.77
C GLN A 222 15.78 -11.49 -5.11
N ALA A 223 16.82 -11.07 -5.87
CA ALA A 223 18.13 -10.75 -5.30
C ALA A 223 18.04 -9.62 -4.27
N HIS A 224 17.23 -8.60 -4.51
CA HIS A 224 17.07 -7.47 -3.59
C HIS A 224 16.40 -7.84 -2.25
N LYS A 225 15.96 -9.10 -2.07
CA LYS A 225 15.53 -9.63 -0.76
C LYS A 225 16.70 -10.03 0.13
N PHE A 226 17.90 -10.09 -0.42
CA PHE A 226 19.10 -10.61 0.24
C PHE A 226 20.16 -9.51 0.37
N LYS A 227 21.04 -9.66 1.35
CA LYS A 227 22.20 -8.78 1.53
C LYS A 227 23.12 -8.94 0.32
N GLU A 228 23.58 -7.84 -0.26
CA GLU A 228 24.34 -7.86 -1.53
C GLU A 228 25.63 -8.68 -1.48
N ASP A 229 26.26 -8.77 -0.31
CA ASP A 229 27.48 -9.54 -0.08
C ASP A 229 27.23 -11.03 0.19
N SER A 230 25.98 -11.43 0.42
CA SER A 230 25.59 -12.79 0.76
C SER A 230 25.86 -13.81 -0.36
N PRO A 231 26.13 -15.09 -0.03
CA PRO A 231 26.24 -16.16 -1.02
C PRO A 231 24.98 -16.29 -1.87
N THR A 232 23.79 -16.15 -1.28
CA THR A 232 22.52 -16.27 -2.01
C THR A 232 22.34 -15.16 -3.05
N TYR A 233 22.66 -13.90 -2.71
CA TYR A 233 22.60 -12.79 -3.67
C TYR A 233 23.51 -13.05 -4.87
N LYS A 234 24.76 -13.44 -4.62
CA LYS A 234 25.75 -13.74 -5.67
C LYS A 234 25.31 -14.89 -6.56
N ALA A 235 24.73 -15.95 -5.97
CA ALA A 235 24.22 -17.09 -6.73
C ALA A 235 23.01 -16.73 -7.60
N ILE A 236 22.10 -15.84 -7.13
CA ILE A 236 20.99 -15.33 -7.94
C ILE A 236 21.52 -14.47 -9.09
N LEU A 237 22.47 -13.56 -8.81
CA LEU A 237 23.09 -12.70 -9.82
C LEU A 237 23.79 -13.53 -10.91
N ALA A 238 24.57 -14.54 -10.51
CA ALA A 238 25.26 -15.44 -11.42
C ALA A 238 24.33 -16.47 -12.09
N CYS A 239 23.04 -16.51 -11.73
CA CYS A 239 22.06 -17.48 -12.22
C CYS A 239 22.51 -18.94 -12.03
N GLU A 240 23.09 -19.25 -10.87
CA GLU A 240 23.73 -20.53 -10.60
C GLU A 240 22.77 -21.57 -9.99
N GLY A 241 22.97 -22.84 -10.36
CA GLY A 241 22.27 -23.98 -9.75
C GLY A 241 20.76 -23.83 -9.80
N GLU A 242 20.12 -23.87 -8.63
CA GLU A 242 18.65 -23.76 -8.54
C GLU A 242 18.10 -22.34 -8.73
N PHE A 243 18.99 -21.35 -8.88
CA PHE A 243 18.62 -19.96 -9.18
C PHE A 243 18.62 -19.63 -10.68
N ALA A 244 18.98 -20.57 -11.55
CA ALA A 244 19.06 -20.34 -12.99
C ALA A 244 17.70 -20.08 -13.67
N ALA A 245 16.63 -20.61 -13.07
CA ALA A 245 15.28 -20.63 -13.63
C ALA A 245 14.37 -19.59 -12.93
N PRO A 246 13.94 -18.53 -13.63
CA PRO A 246 13.18 -17.42 -13.02
C PRO A 246 11.82 -17.87 -12.48
N GLY A 247 11.11 -18.75 -13.19
CA GLY A 247 9.76 -19.20 -12.78
C GLY A 247 9.71 -19.99 -11.45
N THR A 248 10.84 -20.55 -11.01
CA THR A 248 10.95 -21.27 -9.74
C THR A 248 11.64 -20.49 -8.64
N LEU A 249 12.23 -19.33 -8.97
CA LEU A 249 13.09 -18.54 -8.08
C LEU A 249 12.36 -18.21 -6.77
N ARG A 250 11.12 -17.71 -6.87
CA ARG A 250 10.25 -17.37 -5.73
C ARG A 250 10.03 -18.52 -4.75
N ILE A 251 10.05 -19.77 -5.22
CA ILE A 251 9.83 -20.98 -4.40
C ILE A 251 11.14 -21.37 -3.73
N LYS A 252 12.24 -21.35 -4.48
CA LYS A 252 13.57 -21.72 -3.98
C LYS A 252 14.04 -20.82 -2.85
N ILE A 253 13.87 -19.51 -3.00
CA ILE A 253 14.33 -18.53 -2.00
C ILE A 253 13.58 -18.59 -0.66
N LYS A 254 12.43 -19.26 -0.59
CA LYS A 254 11.63 -19.42 0.65
C LYS A 254 12.13 -20.56 1.55
N GLN A 255 13.07 -21.37 1.07
CA GLN A 255 13.62 -22.47 1.86
C GLN A 255 14.40 -21.94 3.08
N ASP A 256 14.28 -22.63 4.22
CA ASP A 256 14.86 -22.19 5.50
C ASP A 256 16.36 -21.92 5.44
N LYS A 257 17.09 -22.67 4.61
CA LYS A 257 18.54 -22.55 4.43
C LYS A 257 18.99 -21.16 3.92
N TYR A 258 18.08 -20.36 3.36
CA TYR A 258 18.39 -19.02 2.85
C TYR A 258 18.02 -17.87 3.80
N LYS A 259 17.37 -18.18 4.94
CA LYS A 259 16.87 -17.14 5.86
C LYS A 259 17.97 -16.25 6.42
N GLY A 260 19.18 -16.78 6.65
CA GLY A 260 20.31 -16.01 7.20
C GLY A 260 20.83 -14.91 6.27
N ASP A 261 20.59 -15.05 4.97
CA ASP A 261 21.06 -14.11 3.95
C ASP A 261 20.05 -12.99 3.67
N LEU A 262 18.81 -13.11 4.17
CA LEU A 262 17.75 -12.14 3.92
C LEU A 262 18.07 -10.76 4.51
N LEU A 263 17.62 -9.73 3.81
CA LEU A 263 17.49 -8.38 4.35
C LEU A 263 16.26 -8.34 5.25
N GLU A 264 16.46 -7.99 6.52
CA GLU A 264 15.36 -7.81 7.48
C GLU A 264 14.57 -6.52 7.18
N GLY A 265 13.29 -6.50 7.55
CA GLY A 265 12.49 -5.27 7.57
C GLY A 265 11.93 -4.79 6.22
N ARG A 266 12.13 -5.53 5.12
CA ARG A 266 11.56 -5.14 3.80
C ARG A 266 10.04 -5.03 3.83
N THR A 267 9.55 -3.86 3.40
CA THR A 267 8.15 -3.49 3.35
C THR A 267 7.50 -3.82 1.99
N ALA A 268 6.17 -3.80 1.94
CA ALA A 268 5.44 -3.93 0.67
C ALA A 268 5.76 -2.78 -0.31
N ILE A 269 5.98 -1.57 0.21
CA ILE A 269 6.30 -0.38 -0.58
C ILE A 269 7.66 -0.54 -1.27
N GLU A 270 8.67 -1.01 -0.55
CA GLU A 270 10.01 -1.25 -1.13
C GLU A 270 9.97 -2.36 -2.18
N ASN A 271 9.19 -3.42 -1.96
CA ASN A 271 8.99 -4.46 -2.97
C ASN A 271 8.35 -3.89 -4.25
N PHE A 272 7.31 -3.06 -4.11
CA PHE A 272 6.63 -2.40 -5.24
C PHE A 272 7.60 -1.47 -6.01
N ALA A 273 8.34 -0.64 -5.29
CA ALA A 273 9.32 0.29 -5.88
C ALA A 273 10.45 -0.46 -6.60
N THR A 274 10.98 -1.53 -6.00
CA THR A 274 12.01 -2.39 -6.61
C THR A 274 11.52 -2.93 -7.95
N LEU A 275 10.30 -3.49 -7.99
CA LEU A 275 9.78 -4.11 -9.20
C LEU A 275 9.37 -3.09 -10.27
N ARG A 276 8.89 -1.92 -9.84
CA ARG A 276 8.63 -0.77 -10.74
C ARG A 276 9.91 -0.33 -11.43
N LYS A 277 11.00 -0.14 -10.68
CA LYS A 277 12.32 0.21 -11.24
C LYS A 277 12.78 -0.83 -12.26
N ALA A 278 12.67 -2.12 -11.92
CA ALA A 278 13.06 -3.21 -12.81
C ALA A 278 12.27 -3.21 -14.13
N ASN A 279 10.95 -3.02 -14.06
CA ASN A 279 10.10 -2.95 -15.25
C ASN A 279 10.43 -1.71 -16.09
N LEU A 280 10.56 -0.55 -15.46
CA LEU A 280 10.91 0.68 -16.16
C LEU A 280 12.21 0.53 -16.97
N GLU A 281 13.28 0.07 -16.33
CA GLU A 281 14.57 -0.10 -16.99
C GLU A 281 14.52 -1.16 -18.09
N PHE A 282 13.81 -2.27 -17.85
CA PHE A 282 13.61 -3.30 -18.87
C PHE A 282 12.93 -2.75 -20.12
N PHE A 283 11.81 -2.04 -19.96
CA PHE A 283 11.07 -1.48 -21.09
C PHE A 283 11.78 -0.26 -21.73
N LYS A 284 12.67 0.46 -21.02
CA LYS A 284 13.54 1.46 -21.67
C LYS A 284 14.54 0.81 -22.63
N GLN A 285 15.13 -0.31 -22.22
CA GLN A 285 16.22 -0.97 -22.94
C GLN A 285 15.71 -1.88 -24.07
N ASN A 286 14.53 -2.48 -23.90
CA ASN A 286 13.96 -3.46 -24.84
C ASN A 286 12.88 -2.83 -25.72
N LYS A 287 13.27 -2.28 -26.89
CA LYS A 287 12.38 -1.53 -27.80
C LYS A 287 11.10 -2.28 -28.20
N GLY A 288 11.20 -3.54 -28.62
CA GLY A 288 10.02 -4.31 -29.02
C GLY A 288 9.04 -4.56 -27.85
N ALA A 289 9.56 -4.79 -26.64
CA ALA A 289 8.74 -4.92 -25.46
C ALA A 289 8.08 -3.59 -25.09
N ARG A 290 8.80 -2.46 -25.25
CA ARG A 290 8.27 -1.10 -25.05
C ARG A 290 7.11 -0.82 -25.98
N GLU A 291 7.28 -1.07 -27.26
CA GLU A 291 6.26 -0.86 -28.29
C GLU A 291 5.01 -1.67 -27.98
N LEU A 292 5.17 -2.93 -27.57
CA LEU A 292 4.06 -3.77 -27.13
C LEU A 292 3.36 -3.24 -25.87
N LEU A 293 4.12 -2.73 -24.89
CA LEU A 293 3.52 -2.13 -23.69
C LEU A 293 2.73 -0.86 -24.05
N LEU A 294 3.28 0.01 -24.89
CA LEU A 294 2.61 1.23 -25.33
C LEU A 294 1.38 0.92 -26.20
N SER A 295 1.41 -0.14 -27.01
CA SER A 295 0.28 -0.53 -27.86
C SER A 295 -0.94 -0.97 -27.07
N THR A 296 -0.81 -1.27 -25.77
CA THR A 296 -1.96 -1.52 -24.88
C THR A 296 -2.80 -0.26 -24.63
N GLY A 297 -2.30 0.93 -24.98
CA GLY A 297 -3.03 2.19 -24.89
C GLY A 297 -3.51 2.48 -23.47
N LYS A 298 -4.83 2.61 -23.29
CA LYS A 298 -5.47 2.82 -21.96
C LYS A 298 -6.06 1.55 -21.37
N ALA A 299 -5.88 0.39 -22.02
CA ALA A 299 -6.45 -0.85 -21.53
C ALA A 299 -5.87 -1.19 -20.13
N PRO A 300 -6.71 -1.64 -19.19
CA PRO A 300 -6.27 -2.31 -17.97
C PRO A 300 -5.31 -3.45 -18.29
N ILE A 301 -4.21 -3.57 -17.54
CA ILE A 301 -3.27 -4.68 -17.64
C ILE A 301 -3.42 -5.56 -16.39
N ILE A 302 -3.59 -6.87 -16.58
CA ILE A 302 -3.89 -7.82 -15.50
C ILE A 302 -2.95 -9.03 -15.57
N GLU A 303 -2.25 -9.29 -14.47
CA GLU A 303 -1.57 -10.57 -14.27
C GLU A 303 -2.57 -11.60 -13.75
N ARG A 304 -2.79 -12.66 -14.53
CA ARG A 304 -3.57 -13.82 -14.12
C ARG A 304 -2.66 -14.83 -13.41
N ASN A 305 -3.04 -15.21 -12.20
CA ASN A 305 -2.38 -16.24 -11.42
C ASN A 305 -3.33 -17.41 -11.14
N ASN A 306 -2.76 -18.62 -11.03
CA ASN A 306 -3.49 -19.84 -10.64
C ASN A 306 -3.60 -20.01 -9.11
N HIS A 307 -2.99 -19.12 -8.34
CA HIS A 307 -3.08 -19.06 -6.88
C HIS A 307 -3.20 -17.60 -6.44
N PRO A 308 -3.88 -17.31 -5.33
CA PRO A 308 -3.99 -15.95 -4.83
C PRO A 308 -2.64 -15.44 -4.32
N ASP A 309 -2.18 -14.30 -4.82
CA ASP A 309 -1.01 -13.58 -4.31
C ASP A 309 -1.18 -12.06 -4.46
N ALA A 310 -0.22 -11.26 -4.00
CA ALA A 310 -0.31 -9.80 -4.10
C ALA A 310 -0.05 -9.26 -5.53
N TRP A 311 0.63 -10.04 -6.38
CA TRP A 311 1.15 -9.56 -7.66
C TRP A 311 0.12 -9.64 -8.79
N GLY A 312 -0.66 -10.73 -8.83
CA GLY A 312 -1.73 -10.94 -9.80
C GLY A 312 -3.10 -11.10 -9.17
N ILE A 313 -4.01 -11.66 -9.95
CA ILE A 313 -5.38 -12.02 -9.54
C ILE A 313 -5.61 -13.51 -9.85
N THR A 314 -6.08 -14.27 -8.86
CA THR A 314 -6.73 -15.56 -9.07
C THR A 314 -8.23 -15.39 -9.33
N PHE A 315 -8.78 -16.27 -10.17
CA PHE A 315 -10.16 -16.20 -10.65
C PHE A 315 -10.98 -17.43 -10.28
N ASN A 316 -10.46 -18.30 -9.41
CA ASN A 316 -11.24 -19.41 -8.87
C ASN A 316 -12.31 -18.82 -7.92
N PRO A 317 -13.62 -18.96 -8.23
CA PRO A 317 -14.70 -18.25 -7.50
C PRO A 317 -14.78 -18.55 -6.00
N GLY A 318 -14.17 -19.65 -5.54
CA GLY A 318 -14.08 -20.02 -4.11
C GLY A 318 -12.76 -19.63 -3.42
N GLU A 319 -11.79 -19.04 -4.14
CA GLU A 319 -10.43 -18.78 -3.65
C GLU A 319 -10.06 -17.30 -3.59
N ILE A 320 -11.00 -16.41 -3.93
CA ILE A 320 -10.82 -14.96 -3.77
C ILE A 320 -10.89 -14.64 -2.27
N LYS A 321 -9.79 -14.85 -1.56
CA LYS A 321 -9.58 -14.24 -0.25
C LYS A 321 -8.98 -12.85 -0.48
N TYR A 322 -9.35 -11.88 0.35
CA TYR A 322 -8.80 -10.52 0.26
C TYR A 322 -7.73 -10.26 1.32
N GLU A 323 -7.76 -11.02 2.40
CA GLU A 323 -6.77 -11.01 3.47
C GLU A 323 -6.53 -12.44 3.96
N GLU A 324 -5.27 -12.90 3.89
CA GLU A 324 -4.83 -14.14 4.52
C GLU A 324 -3.63 -13.83 5.41
N LYS A 325 -3.78 -14.04 6.74
CA LYS A 325 -2.74 -13.71 7.74
C LYS A 325 -2.26 -12.25 7.67
N GLY A 326 -3.16 -11.31 7.39
CA GLY A 326 -2.84 -9.89 7.23
C GLY A 326 -2.14 -9.52 5.91
N MET A 327 -1.90 -10.48 5.01
CA MET A 327 -1.45 -10.21 3.65
C MET A 327 -2.63 -9.99 2.72
N ARG A 328 -2.60 -8.88 1.99
CA ARG A 328 -3.57 -8.54 0.96
C ARG A 328 -3.23 -9.27 -0.34
N ILE A 329 -4.11 -10.16 -0.77
CA ILE A 329 -3.94 -10.97 -1.99
C ILE A 329 -4.97 -10.53 -3.06
N ASN A 330 -4.75 -10.90 -4.32
CA ASN A 330 -5.52 -10.49 -5.50
C ASN A 330 -5.53 -8.98 -5.79
N ARG A 331 -4.36 -8.33 -5.67
CA ARG A 331 -4.21 -6.87 -5.81
C ARG A 331 -3.76 -6.42 -7.20
N ASN A 332 -3.37 -7.33 -8.09
CA ASN A 332 -2.84 -7.00 -9.43
C ASN A 332 -1.70 -5.96 -9.40
N GLN A 333 -0.80 -6.04 -8.40
CA GLN A 333 0.29 -5.08 -8.26
C GLN A 333 1.19 -5.04 -9.50
N GLN A 334 1.42 -6.17 -10.16
CA GLN A 334 2.23 -6.21 -11.38
C GLN A 334 1.54 -5.47 -12.53
N GLY A 335 0.25 -5.74 -12.76
CA GLY A 335 -0.52 -5.03 -13.79
C GLY A 335 -0.51 -3.52 -13.56
N LEU A 336 -0.65 -3.10 -12.30
CA LEU A 336 -0.55 -1.70 -11.91
C LEU A 336 0.84 -1.09 -12.21
N ILE A 337 1.92 -1.79 -11.87
CA ILE A 337 3.28 -1.35 -12.20
C ILE A 337 3.43 -1.13 -13.70
N LEU A 338 2.95 -2.07 -14.52
CA LEU A 338 3.05 -1.98 -15.98
C LEU A 338 2.30 -0.77 -16.52
N MET A 339 1.12 -0.44 -15.96
CA MET A 339 0.37 0.76 -16.34
C MET A 339 1.10 2.05 -15.96
N LEU A 340 1.74 2.11 -14.78
CA LEU A 340 2.55 3.26 -14.36
C LEU A 340 3.80 3.42 -15.25
N VAL A 341 4.47 2.32 -15.57
CA VAL A 341 5.64 2.31 -16.47
C VAL A 341 5.23 2.75 -17.88
N ARG A 342 4.09 2.28 -18.38
CA ARG A 342 3.52 2.71 -19.67
C ARG A 342 3.30 4.21 -19.71
N GLU A 343 2.70 4.77 -18.66
CA GLU A 343 2.47 6.21 -18.54
C GLU A 343 3.78 7.00 -18.54
N GLU A 344 4.78 6.53 -17.78
CA GLU A 344 6.10 7.18 -17.72
C GLU A 344 6.81 7.16 -19.09
N LEU A 345 6.73 6.05 -19.82
CA LEU A 345 7.36 5.89 -21.13
C LEU A 345 6.61 6.57 -22.29
N SER A 346 5.39 7.05 -22.04
CA SER A 346 4.57 7.80 -23.00
C SER A 346 4.84 9.30 -22.96
N LYS A 347 5.54 9.78 -21.93
CA LYS A 347 6.08 11.13 -21.84
C LYS A 347 7.37 11.23 -22.66
#